data_AF-A0A9D9R8S7-F1
#
_entry.id   AF-A0A9D9R8S7-F1
#
_cell.length_a   1.000
_cell.length_b   1.000
_cell.length_c   1.000
_cell.angle_alpha   90.00
_cell.angle_beta   90.00
_cell.angle_gamma   90.00
#
_symmetry.space_group_name_H-M   'P 1'
#
loop_
_entity.id
_entity.type
_entity.pdbx_description
1 polymer ?
#
loop_
_entity_poly.entity_id
_entity_poly.type
_entity_poly.pdbx_seq_one_letter_code
_entity_poly.pdbx_strand_id
1 'polypeptide(L)'
;MNYALQTLNGQHLGFLVMAADDGDATAGQCLFRAQSSDPADTALAEYQTLAEVAALSPLYWRFQPGQAVAQIFSAEDALLGHIKDEWLYLSGRQYQLVDLVGIL
;
A
#
# COMPACT_ATOMS: atom_id res chain seq x y z
N MET A 1 -7.74 -8.19 -1.71
CA MET A 1 -6.67 -8.54 -0.76
C MET A 1 -6.56 -7.42 0.26
N ASN A 2 -6.42 -7.74 1.55
CA ASN A 2 -6.36 -6.76 2.63
C ASN A 2 -5.09 -6.99 3.45
N TYR A 3 -4.31 -5.94 3.64
CA TYR A 3 -3.04 -5.99 4.35
C TYR A 3 -3.01 -4.97 5.47
N ALA A 4 -2.42 -5.33 6.60
CA ALA A 4 -1.86 -4.37 7.53
C ALA A 4 -0.50 -3.91 7.01
N LEU A 5 -0.20 -2.62 7.21
CA LEU A 5 1.07 -1.98 6.89
C LEU A 5 1.84 -1.78 8.18
N GLN A 6 3.07 -2.28 8.21
CA GLN A 6 3.96 -2.16 9.35
C GLN A 6 5.33 -1.63 8.94
N THR A 7 6.02 -0.99 9.86
CA THR A 7 7.47 -0.76 9.75
C THR A 7 8.25 -2.07 9.85
N LEU A 8 9.54 -2.04 9.55
CA LEU A 8 10.47 -3.16 9.75
C LEU A 8 10.54 -3.68 11.20
N ASN A 9 10.25 -2.84 12.19
CA ASN A 9 10.21 -3.24 13.60
C ASN A 9 8.81 -3.65 14.09
N GLY A 10 7.84 -3.82 13.18
CA GLY A 10 6.51 -4.33 13.50
C GLY A 10 5.52 -3.28 14.03
N GLN A 11 5.84 -1.98 13.95
CA GLN A 11 4.91 -0.93 14.33
C GLN A 11 3.83 -0.79 13.25
N HIS A 12 2.56 -0.89 13.66
CA HIS A 12 1.43 -0.72 12.76
C HIS A 12 1.27 0.75 12.33
N LEU A 13 1.12 0.97 11.02
CA LEU A 13 0.98 2.28 10.40
C LEU A 13 -0.35 2.47 9.68
N GLY A 14 -1.04 1.39 9.36
CA GLY A 14 -2.32 1.46 8.67
C GLY A 14 -2.64 0.22 7.84
N PHE A 15 -3.43 0.42 6.79
CA PHE A 15 -3.97 -0.66 5.97
C PHE A 15 -3.85 -0.36 4.48
N LEU A 16 -3.76 -1.43 3.69
CA LEU A 16 -3.89 -1.45 2.23
C LEU A 16 -5.02 -2.41 1.87
N VAL A 17 -6.00 -1.92 1.12
CA VAL A 17 -7.04 -2.73 0.47
C VAL A 17 -6.80 -2.70 -1.03
N MET A 18 -6.73 -3.87 -1.65
CA MET A 18 -6.62 -4.02 -3.11
C MET A 18 -7.82 -4.79 -3.64
N ALA A 19 -8.55 -4.19 -4.57
CA ALA A 19 -9.65 -4.80 -5.30
C ALA A 19 -9.25 -4.89 -6.79
N ALA A 20 -9.46 -6.05 -7.39
CA ALA A 20 -9.29 -6.23 -8.83
C ALA A 20 -10.47 -5.63 -9.58
N ASP A 21 -10.24 -5.16 -10.80
CA ASP A 21 -11.31 -4.75 -11.70
C ASP A 21 -12.11 -5.98 -12.16
N ASP A 22 -13.39 -5.75 -12.48
CA ASP A 22 -14.29 -6.82 -12.89
C ASP A 22 -13.76 -7.54 -14.15
N GLY A 23 -13.37 -8.81 -13.97
CA GLY A 23 -12.86 -9.65 -15.05
C GLY A 23 -11.36 -9.49 -15.36
N ASP A 24 -10.64 -8.62 -14.65
CA ASP A 24 -9.19 -8.46 -14.81
C ASP A 24 -8.46 -8.62 -13.46
N ALA A 25 -7.80 -9.76 -13.27
CA ALA A 25 -7.00 -10.03 -12.08
C ALA A 25 -5.64 -9.31 -12.07
N THR A 26 -5.32 -8.52 -13.10
CA THR A 26 -4.01 -7.89 -13.27
C THR A 26 -3.99 -6.40 -12.98
N ALA A 27 -5.16 -5.79 -12.78
CA ALA A 27 -5.30 -4.40 -12.41
C ALA A 27 -6.51 -4.19 -11.49
N GLY A 28 -6.55 -3.02 -10.86
CA GLY A 28 -7.74 -2.57 -10.17
C GLY A 28 -7.50 -1.36 -9.30
N GLN A 29 -8.36 -1.19 -8.30
CA GLN A 29 -8.30 -0.07 -7.37
C GLN A 29 -7.66 -0.49 -6.05
N CYS A 30 -6.98 0.46 -5.42
CA CYS A 30 -6.49 0.28 -4.06
C CYS A 30 -6.82 1.48 -3.17
N LEU A 31 -6.92 1.20 -1.87
CA LEU A 31 -7.13 2.20 -0.83
C LEU A 31 -6.06 2.05 0.24
N PHE A 32 -5.39 3.15 0.57
CA PHE A 32 -4.59 3.24 1.77
C PHE A 32 -5.38 3.92 2.89
N ARG A 33 -5.19 3.44 4.11
CA ARG A 33 -5.66 4.12 5.32
C ARG A 33 -4.50 4.22 6.29
N ALA A 34 -3.96 5.42 6.48
CA ALA A 34 -3.03 5.69 7.57
C ALA A 34 -3.79 5.62 8.90
N GLN A 35 -3.32 4.77 9.81
CA GLN A 35 -3.91 4.60 11.14
C GLN A 35 -2.83 4.16 12.12
N SER A 36 -2.46 5.06 13.02
CA SER A 36 -1.56 4.79 14.14
C SER A 36 -2.12 5.45 15.40
N SER A 37 -2.02 4.77 16.55
CA SER A 37 -2.44 5.32 17.84
C SER A 37 -1.44 6.34 18.39
N ASP A 38 -0.16 6.16 18.06
CA ASP A 38 0.96 7.05 18.37
C ASP A 38 2.19 6.57 17.58
N PRO A 39 2.47 7.10 16.37
CA PRO A 39 3.65 6.69 15.62
C PRO A 39 4.89 7.13 16.40
N ALA A 40 5.81 6.21 16.66
CA ALA A 40 7.09 6.57 17.26
C ALA A 40 7.83 7.52 16.31
N ASP A 41 8.72 8.37 16.83
CA ASP A 41 9.50 9.30 15.99
C ASP A 41 10.20 8.57 14.82
N THR A 42 10.63 7.33 15.05
CA THR A 42 11.28 6.47 14.04
C THR A 42 10.36 6.00 12.92
N ALA A 43 9.05 6.13 13.08
CA ALA A 43 8.02 5.71 12.12
C ALA A 43 7.17 6.88 11.61
N LEU A 44 7.44 8.10 12.08
CA LEU A 44 6.66 9.29 11.75
C LEU A 44 6.73 9.62 10.26
N ALA A 45 7.91 9.47 9.65
CA ALA A 45 8.10 9.77 8.23
C ALA A 45 7.34 8.77 7.33
N GLU A 46 7.38 7.48 7.67
CA GLU A 46 6.61 6.44 7.00
C GLU A 46 5.11 6.69 7.17
N TYR A 47 4.66 7.05 8.37
CA TYR A 47 3.25 7.40 8.61
C TYR A 47 2.80 8.62 7.79
N GLN A 48 3.62 9.68 7.73
CA GLN A 48 3.33 10.89 6.94
C GLN A 48 3.24 10.59 5.45
N THR A 49 4.23 9.86 4.90
CA THR A 49 4.20 9.42 3.49
C THR A 49 2.96 8.58 3.18
N LEU A 50 2.59 7.65 4.07
CA LEU A 50 1.37 6.85 3.89
C LEU A 50 0.11 7.73 3.90
N ALA A 51 0.02 8.71 4.81
CA ALA A 51 -1.11 9.62 4.90
C ALA A 51 -1.23 10.53 3.66
N GLU A 52 -0.10 11.04 3.15
CA GLU A 52 -0.04 11.82 1.91
C GLU A 52 -0.53 11.01 0.72
N VAL A 53 -0.03 9.77 0.55
CA VAL A 53 -0.46 8.89 -0.55
C VAL A 53 -1.94 8.54 -0.40
N ALA A 54 -2.43 8.25 0.81
CA ALA A 54 -3.85 7.97 1.06
C ALA A 54 -4.76 9.14 0.66
N ALA A 55 -4.29 10.38 0.75
CA ALA A 55 -5.04 11.58 0.37
C ALA A 55 -5.19 11.75 -1.16
N LEU A 56 -4.41 11.03 -1.98
CA LEU A 56 -4.46 11.09 -3.44
C LEU A 56 -5.56 10.20 -4.07
N SER A 57 -6.42 9.61 -3.24
CA SER A 57 -7.53 8.75 -3.68
C SER A 57 -8.39 9.41 -4.77
N PRO A 58 -8.80 8.67 -5.83
CA PRO A 58 -8.63 7.24 -6.02
C PRO A 58 -7.22 6.83 -6.46
N LEU A 59 -6.83 5.62 -6.08
CA LEU A 59 -5.56 5.00 -6.45
C LEU A 59 -5.79 3.67 -7.16
N TYR A 60 -4.85 3.35 -8.04
CA TYR A 60 -4.93 2.19 -8.91
C TYR A 60 -3.70 1.32 -8.76
N TRP A 61 -3.85 0.03 -9.01
CA TRP A 61 -2.73 -0.89 -9.11
C TRP A 61 -2.78 -1.66 -10.42
N ARG A 62 -1.62 -2.03 -10.96
CA ARG A 62 -1.48 -2.95 -12.09
C ARG A 62 -0.21 -3.77 -12.00
N PHE A 63 -0.24 -5.03 -12.39
CA PHE A 63 0.98 -5.83 -12.51
C PHE A 63 1.86 -5.32 -13.64
N GLN A 64 3.15 -5.29 -13.39
CA GLN A 64 4.14 -5.08 -14.42
C GLN A 64 4.17 -6.33 -15.34
N PRO A 65 4.06 -6.16 -16.67
CA PRO A 65 4.05 -7.29 -17.59
C PRO A 65 5.26 -8.23 -17.41
N GLY A 66 4.99 -9.51 -17.25
CA GLY A 66 6.02 -10.55 -17.08
C GLY A 66 6.74 -10.53 -15.73
N GLN A 67 6.26 -9.76 -14.74
CA GLN A 67 6.86 -9.68 -13.42
C GLN A 67 5.79 -9.80 -12.32
N ALA A 68 6.14 -10.42 -11.20
CA ALA A 68 5.30 -10.47 -10.00
C ALA A 68 5.46 -9.17 -9.17
N VAL A 69 5.29 -8.02 -9.83
CA VAL A 69 5.42 -6.69 -9.22
C VAL A 69 4.16 -5.89 -9.53
N ALA A 70 3.42 -5.46 -8.51
CA ALA A 70 2.27 -4.57 -8.69
C ALA A 70 2.71 -3.13 -8.53
N GLN A 71 2.44 -2.26 -9.49
CA GLN A 71 2.73 -0.84 -9.45
C GLN A 71 1.49 -0.06 -9.00
N ILE A 72 1.67 0.99 -8.20
CA ILE A 72 0.61 1.83 -7.64
C ILE A 72 0.62 3.20 -8.32
N PHE A 73 -0.55 3.67 -8.75
CA PHE A 73 -0.73 4.91 -9.50
C PHE A 73 -1.79 5.80 -8.86
N SER A 74 -1.62 7.12 -9.02
CA SER A 74 -2.68 8.09 -8.76
C SER A 74 -3.73 8.11 -9.88
N ALA A 75 -4.81 8.87 -9.68
CA ALA A 75 -5.79 9.14 -10.73
C ALA A 75 -5.22 9.80 -12.00
N GLU A 76 -4.06 10.45 -11.90
CA GLU A 76 -3.36 11.08 -13.02
C GLU A 76 -2.32 10.16 -13.69
N ASP A 77 -2.34 8.85 -13.38
CA ASP A 77 -1.39 7.83 -13.85
C ASP A 77 0.07 8.10 -13.41
N ALA A 78 0.26 8.90 -12.36
CA ALA A 78 1.58 9.10 -11.74
C ALA A 78 1.96 7.89 -10.89
N LEU A 79 3.16 7.31 -11.13
CA LEU A 79 3.68 6.19 -10.35
C LEU A 79 4.02 6.64 -8.93
N LEU A 80 3.35 6.07 -7.93
CA LEU A 80 3.54 6.36 -6.51
C LEU A 80 4.43 5.33 -5.82
N GLY A 81 4.48 4.11 -6.35
CA GLY A 81 5.19 3.02 -5.71
C GLY A 81 4.92 1.65 -6.32
N HIS A 82 5.37 0.61 -5.61
CA HIS A 82 5.16 -0.77 -6.03
C HIS A 82 5.14 -1.76 -4.86
N ILE A 83 4.63 -2.95 -5.13
CA ILE A 83 4.59 -4.09 -4.22
C ILE A 83 5.43 -5.22 -4.83
N LYS A 84 6.32 -5.80 -4.01
CA LYS A 84 7.16 -6.94 -4.36
C LYS A 84 7.51 -7.75 -3.11
N ASP A 85 7.41 -9.08 -3.19
CA ASP A 85 7.84 -10.02 -2.14
C ASP A 85 7.35 -9.65 -0.73
N GLU A 86 6.05 -9.32 -0.58
CA GLU A 86 5.40 -8.88 0.67
C GLU A 86 5.82 -7.49 1.20
N TRP A 87 6.50 -6.70 0.37
CA TRP A 87 6.87 -5.32 0.70
C TRP A 87 6.16 -4.33 -0.20
N LEU A 88 5.69 -3.26 0.41
CA LEU A 88 5.21 -2.07 -0.28
C LEU A 88 6.29 -0.98 -0.22
N TYR A 89 6.56 -0.36 -1.35
CA TYR A 89 7.47 0.76 -1.50
C TYR A 89 6.68 1.97 -1.99
N LEU A 90 6.60 3.05 -1.19
CA LEU A 90 5.93 4.30 -1.55
C LEU A 90 6.87 5.47 -1.32
N SER A 91 7.11 6.31 -2.35
CA SER A 91 7.92 7.54 -2.23
C SER A 91 9.25 7.36 -1.48
N GLY A 92 9.93 6.22 -1.69
CA GLY A 92 11.21 5.89 -1.04
C GLY A 92 11.10 5.31 0.39
N ARG A 93 9.88 5.09 0.90
CA ARG A 93 9.60 4.41 2.17
C ARG A 93 9.17 2.97 1.93
N GLN A 94 9.48 2.10 2.88
CA GLN A 94 9.20 0.67 2.82
C GLN A 94 8.27 0.27 3.96
N TYR A 95 7.27 -0.53 3.63
CA TYR A 95 6.26 -1.04 4.56
C TYR A 95 6.14 -2.54 4.37
N GLN A 96 6.14 -3.29 5.47
CA GLN A 96 5.84 -4.72 5.44
C GLN A 96 4.34 -4.91 5.25
N LEU A 97 3.97 -5.76 4.29
CA LEU A 97 2.60 -6.23 4.12
C LEU A 97 2.39 -7.45 5.02
N VAL A 98 1.42 -7.34 5.93
CA VAL A 98 0.96 -8.48 6.73
C VAL A 98 -0.46 -8.79 6.30
N ASP A 99 -0.65 -9.95 5.67
CA ASP A 99 -1.97 -10.39 5.22
C ASP A 99 -2.91 -10.51 6.42
N LEU A 100 -4.09 -9.89 6.30
CA LEU A 100 -5.17 -10.02 7.27
C LEU A 100 -5.96 -11.29 6.93
N VAL A 101 -5.32 -12.45 7.09
CA VAL A 101 -6.00 -13.73 6.95
C VAL A 101 -6.94 -13.93 8.15
N GLY A 102 -8.24 -13.73 7.95
CA GLY A 102 -9.27 -14.16 8.91
C GLY A 102 -9.71 -13.15 9.97
N ILE A 103 -9.85 -11.86 9.63
CA ILE A 103 -10.72 -10.95 10.40
C ILE A 103 -11.80 -10.40 9.46
N LEU A 104 -12.75 -11.28 9.12
CA LEU A 104 -14.17 -11.02 8.89
C LEU A 104 -14.92 -12.37 8.95
#